data_AF-A0A858R434-F1
#
_entry.id   AF-A0A858R434-F1
#
_cell.length_a   1.000
_cell.length_b   1.000
_cell.length_c   1.000
_cell.angle_alpha   90.00
_cell.angle_beta   90.00
_cell.angle_gamma   90.00
#
_symmetry.space_group_name_H-M   'P 1'
#
loop_
_entity.id
_entity.type
_entity.pdbx_description
1 polymer ?
#
loop_
_entity_poly.entity_id
_entity_poly.type
_entity_poly.pdbx_seq_one_letter_code
_entity_poly.pdbx_strand_id
1 'polypeptide(L)' 'MTKPAMKPLPMSEDDAKTERALEHARQGIGIPLEEIEAWVDSWDTEDELPRPQARKLF' A
#
# COMPACT_ATOMS: atom_id res chain seq x y z
N MET A 1 22.18 -5.29 40.25
CA MET A 1 22.26 -5.86 38.88
C MET A 1 21.33 -5.07 37.98
N THR A 2 21.85 -4.27 37.06
CA THR A 2 21.07 -3.52 36.06
C THR A 2 20.75 -4.46 34.89
N LYS A 3 19.48 -4.51 34.46
CA LYS A 3 19.07 -5.23 33.25
C LYS A 3 19.71 -4.55 32.03
N PRO A 4 20.19 -5.29 31.01
CA PRO A 4 20.72 -4.67 29.81
C PRO A 4 19.61 -3.94 29.06
N ALA A 5 19.91 -2.74 28.56
CA ALA A 5 19.01 -2.01 27.68
C ALA A 5 18.89 -2.78 26.35
N MET A 6 17.68 -3.22 26.01
CA MET A 6 17.39 -3.82 24.71
C MET A 6 17.45 -2.71 23.66
N LYS A 7 18.35 -2.84 22.68
CA LYS A 7 18.32 -1.95 21.51
C LYS A 7 17.00 -2.18 20.77
N PRO A 8 16.32 -1.12 20.31
CA PRO A 8 15.13 -1.31 19.49
C PRO A 8 15.50 -2.15 18.28
N LEU A 9 14.69 -3.18 18.02
CA LEU A 9 14.83 -3.97 16.81
C LEU A 9 14.55 -3.07 15.61
N PRO A 10 15.26 -3.24 14.49
CA PRO A 10 14.87 -2.56 13.26
C PRO A 10 13.43 -2.96 12.92
N MET A 11 12.66 -1.97 12.43
CA MET A 11 11.29 -2.18 11.97
C MET A 11 11.27 -3.30 10.93
N SER A 12 10.34 -4.25 11.08
CA SER A 12 10.17 -5.33 10.10
C SER A 12 9.73 -4.76 8.75
N GLU A 13 10.03 -5.47 7.66
CA GLU A 13 9.61 -5.04 6.32
C GLU A 13 8.09 -4.88 6.20
N ASP A 14 7.32 -5.72 6.92
CA ASP A 14 5.87 -5.64 6.96
C ASP A 14 5.39 -4.37 7.68
N ASP A 15 5.96 -4.05 8.84
CA ASP A 15 5.67 -2.82 9.58
C ASP A 15 5.99 -1.57 8.73
N ALA A 16 7.10 -1.61 7.98
CA ALA A 16 7.48 -0.52 7.07
C ALA A 16 6.48 -0.33 5.93
N LYS A 17 5.96 -1.42 5.37
CA LYS A 17 4.91 -1.38 4.33
C LYS A 17 3.61 -0.82 4.90
N THR A 18 3.23 -1.25 6.11
CA THR A 18 2.02 -0.77 6.78
C THR A 18 2.09 0.73 7.05
N GLU A 19 3.20 1.24 7.61
CA GLU A 19 3.30 2.68 7.88
C GLU A 19 3.24 3.49 6.58
N ARG A 20 3.90 3.03 5.51
CA ARG A 20 3.84 3.72 4.21
C ARG A 20 2.42 3.74 3.63
N ALA A 21 1.66 2.65 3.78
CA ALA A 21 0.26 2.61 3.36
C ALA A 21 -0.61 3.59 4.16
N LEU A 22 -0.37 3.69 5.47
CA LEU A 22 -1.04 4.67 6.34
C LEU A 22 -0.70 6.10 5.96
N GLU A 23 0.57 6.40 5.64
CA GLU A 23 0.98 7.72 5.14
C GLU A 23 0.26 8.09 3.84
N HIS A 24 0.20 7.18 2.87
CA HIS A 24 -0.55 7.41 1.63
C HIS A 24 -2.03 7.70 1.90
N ALA A 25 -2.67 6.94 2.79
CA ALA A 25 -4.07 7.16 3.17
C ALA A 25 -4.27 8.54 3.82
N ARG A 26 -3.38 8.95 4.73
CA ARG A 26 -3.40 10.31 5.35
C ARG A 26 -3.24 11.41 4.31
N GLN A 27 -2.47 11.16 3.25
CA GLN A 27 -2.24 12.08 2.15
C GLN A 27 -3.33 12.01 1.07
N GLY A 28 -4.36 11.17 1.21
CA GLY A 28 -5.40 10.98 0.18
C GLY A 28 -4.84 10.42 -1.13
N ILE A 29 -3.74 9.66 -1.07
CA ILE A 29 -3.14 8.98 -2.21
C ILE A 29 -3.68 7.55 -2.26
N GLY A 30 -4.32 7.20 -3.37
CA GLY A 30 -4.91 5.88 -3.55
C GLY A 30 -5.29 5.61 -5.00
N ILE A 31 -5.91 4.45 -5.22
CA ILE A 31 -6.53 4.09 -6.50
C ILE A 31 -8.04 4.09 -6.27
N PRO A 32 -8.85 4.72 -7.14
CA PRO A 32 -10.30 4.63 -7.03
C PRO A 32 -10.78 3.18 -7.10
N LEU A 33 -11.83 2.84 -6.35
CA LEU A 33 -12.31 1.48 -6.28
C LEU A 33 -12.77 0.99 -7.66
N GLU A 34 -13.47 1.84 -8.41
CA GLU A 34 -13.97 1.55 -9.75
C GLU A 34 -12.86 1.19 -10.75
N GLU A 35 -11.65 1.74 -10.59
CA GLU A 35 -10.51 1.40 -11.45
C GLU A 35 -9.88 0.06 -11.07
N ILE A 36 -9.90 -0.29 -9.78
CA ILE A 36 -9.49 -1.62 -9.34
C ILE A 36 -10.48 -2.66 -9.85
N GLU A 37 -11.78 -2.41 -9.73
CA GLU A 37 -12.83 -3.31 -10.21
C GLU A 37 -12.73 -3.52 -11.73
N ALA A 38 -12.65 -2.44 -12.51
CA ALA A 38 -12.50 -2.54 -13.95
C ALA A 38 -11.22 -3.29 -14.36
N TRP A 39 -10.10 -3.05 -13.66
CA TRP A 39 -8.85 -3.76 -13.92
C TRP A 39 -8.97 -5.26 -13.64
N VAL A 40 -9.54 -5.64 -12.49
CA VAL A 40 -9.76 -7.05 -12.12
C VAL A 40 -10.71 -7.74 -13.09
N ASP A 41 -11.79 -7.08 -13.50
CA ASP A 41 -12.77 -7.63 -14.44
C ASP A 41 -12.18 -7.84 -15.84
N SER A 42 -11.12 -7.11 -16.19
CA SER A 42 -10.45 -7.23 -17.49
C SER A 42 -9.42 -8.35 -17.58
N TRP A 43 -9.06 -9.00 -16.48
CA TRP A 43 -8.05 -10.08 -16.49
C TRP A 43 -8.49 -11.26 -17.34
N ASP A 44 -7.53 -11.89 -18.03
CA ASP A 44 -7.77 -13.03 -18.93
C ASP A 44 -8.72 -12.70 -20.10
N THR A 45 -8.84 -11.42 -20.47
CA THR A 45 -9.59 -10.96 -21.65
C THR A 45 -8.66 -10.41 -22.73
N GLU A 46 -9.14 -10.31 -23.97
CA GLU A 46 -8.39 -9.68 -25.07
C GLU A 46 -8.17 -8.17 -24.84
N ASP A 47 -8.99 -7.55 -23.99
CA ASP A 47 -8.97 -6.12 -23.64
C ASP A 47 -8.44 -5.88 -22.21
N GLU A 48 -7.53 -6.72 -21.71
CA GLU A 48 -6.98 -6.58 -20.36
C GLU A 48 -6.39 -5.18 -20.14
N LEU A 49 -6.88 -4.53 -19.08
CA LEU A 49 -6.48 -3.17 -18.73
C LEU A 49 -5.13 -3.19 -18.00
N PRO A 50 -4.31 -2.13 -18.17
CA PRO A 50 -3.07 -2.00 -17.40
C PRO A 50 -3.39 -1.80 -15.92
N ARG A 51 -2.47 -2.27 -15.05
CA ARG A 51 -2.59 -2.04 -13.61
C ARG A 51 -2.73 -0.53 -13.32
N PRO A 52 -3.78 -0.10 -12.59
CA PRO A 52 -3.99 1.30 -12.26
C PRO A 52 -2.92 1.81 -11.30
N GLN A 53 -2.65 3.11 -11.37
CA GLN A 53 -1.60 3.78 -10.60
C GLN A 53 -2.21 4.66 -9.51
N ALA A 54 -1.61 4.61 -8.32
CA ALA A 54 -2.04 5.44 -7.20
C ALA A 54 -1.82 6.93 -7.50
N ARG A 55 -2.79 7.76 -7.10
CA ARG A 55 -2.76 9.21 -7.30
C ARG A 55 -3.51 9.93 -6.18
N LYS A 56 -3.38 11.25 -6.14
CA LYS A 56 -4.12 12.12 -5.22
C LYS A 56 -5.61 12.08 -5.58
N LEU A 57 -6.47 11.72 -4.61
CA LEU A 57 -7.92 11.61 -4.78
C LEU A 57 -8.69 12.81 -4.23
N PHE A 58 -8.18 13.43 -3.15
CA PHE A 58 -8.76 14.59 -2.49
C PHE A 58 -7.69 15.41 -1.78
#